data_AF-A0A1V2I7N4-F1
#
_entry.id   AF-A0A1V2I7N4-F1
#
_cell.length_a   1.000
_cell.length_b   1.000
_cell.length_c   1.000
_cell.angle_alpha   90.00
_cell.angle_beta   90.00
_cell.angle_gamma   90.00
#
_symmetry.space_group_name_H-M   'P 1'
#
loop_
_entity.id
_entity.type
_entity.pdbx_description
1 polymer ?
#
loop_
_entity_poly.entity_id
_entity_poly.type
_entity_poly.pdbx_seq_one_letter_code
_entity_poly.pdbx_strand_id
1 'polypeptide(L)'
;MRRAVGRAVSAGAVAAGLVLVSALTVACQPQGTARSDAAARSADGSSASSSPSATANAGATAAPSAAAGAAGAAADGPPYCGASRYVEEITVQRWSNGDFRVSLRPTSDARHANDRNEATAVMWQAIRRCLTPSAGFTGLDGPVGGSLQDQLRCHEYLALVPASGGQGYATGETFDVESWRPEAGRSRWFSTKCGNTLGTDPSGTSRTFRPDGVQPQQTVTGEHE
;
A
#
# COMPACT_ATOMS: atom_id res chain seq x y z
N MET A 1 -37.26 36.20 -59.24
CA MET A 1 -37.62 37.31 -58.33
C MET A 1 -36.76 37.21 -57.07
N ARG A 2 -36.13 38.33 -56.70
CA ARG A 2 -35.22 38.47 -55.56
C ARG A 2 -36.02 38.53 -54.25
N ARG A 3 -35.48 37.96 -53.16
CA ARG A 3 -35.41 38.58 -51.82
C ARG A 3 -34.51 37.77 -50.88
N ALA A 4 -33.49 38.45 -50.37
CA ALA A 4 -32.69 38.06 -49.23
C ALA A 4 -33.38 38.51 -47.93
N VAL A 5 -33.17 37.78 -46.83
CA VAL A 5 -33.23 38.31 -45.47
C VAL A 5 -32.14 37.62 -44.67
N GLY A 6 -31.11 38.37 -44.28
CA GLY A 6 -30.09 37.92 -43.33
C GLY A 6 -30.55 38.16 -41.88
N ARG A 7 -29.90 37.47 -40.95
CA ARG A 7 -29.74 37.94 -39.57
C ARG A 7 -28.45 37.37 -38.96
N ALA A 8 -27.62 38.30 -38.51
CA ALA A 8 -26.41 38.08 -37.72
C ALA A 8 -26.75 38.05 -36.21
N VAL A 9 -25.69 38.14 -35.39
CA VAL A 9 -25.57 38.21 -33.91
C VAL A 9 -25.58 36.83 -33.22
N SER A 10 -24.65 36.43 -32.33
CA SER A 10 -23.71 37.21 -31.49
C SER A 10 -22.51 36.35 -31.05
N ALA A 11 -21.33 36.96 -30.97
CA ALA A 11 -20.16 36.42 -30.30
C ALA A 11 -20.34 36.49 -28.77
N GLY A 12 -20.25 35.35 -28.09
CA GLY A 12 -20.24 35.25 -26.62
C GLY A 12 -18.82 35.09 -26.10
N ALA A 13 -18.38 36.03 -25.27
CA ALA A 13 -17.09 36.05 -24.62
C ALA A 13 -16.91 34.85 -23.66
N VAL A 14 -15.79 34.13 -23.79
CA VAL A 14 -15.36 33.13 -22.80
C VAL A 14 -14.59 33.86 -21.72
N ALA A 15 -15.23 34.08 -20.57
CA ALA A 15 -14.58 34.62 -19.38
C ALA A 15 -13.68 33.54 -18.76
N ALA A 16 -12.38 33.83 -18.70
CA ALA A 16 -11.39 33.01 -18.00
C ALA A 16 -11.63 33.10 -16.48
N GLY A 17 -12.18 32.05 -15.90
CA GLY A 17 -12.27 31.87 -14.46
C GLY A 17 -10.94 31.41 -13.88
N LEU A 18 -10.25 32.32 -13.18
CA LEU A 18 -9.09 32.02 -12.34
C LEU A 18 -9.56 31.23 -11.11
N VAL A 19 -9.26 29.93 -11.06
CA VAL A 19 -9.43 29.11 -9.86
C VAL A 19 -8.19 29.26 -8.99
N LEU A 20 -8.31 29.97 -7.87
CA LEU A 20 -7.30 29.99 -6.81
C LEU A 20 -7.23 28.59 -6.17
N VAL A 21 -6.12 27.88 -6.39
CA VAL A 21 -5.79 26.67 -5.64
C VAL A 21 -5.07 27.10 -4.37
N SER A 22 -5.78 27.11 -3.24
CA SER A 22 -5.18 27.30 -1.92
C SER A 22 -4.36 26.06 -1.54
N ALA A 23 -3.04 26.16 -1.61
CA ALA A 23 -2.14 25.14 -1.08
C ALA A 23 -2.17 25.16 0.45
N LEU A 24 -2.85 24.20 1.06
CA LEU A 24 -2.71 23.89 2.48
C LEU A 24 -1.40 23.13 2.67
N THR A 25 -0.33 23.85 3.05
CA THR A 25 0.91 23.24 3.52
C THR A 25 0.75 22.83 4.98
N VAL A 26 0.32 21.59 5.22
CA VAL A 26 0.41 20.97 6.55
C VAL A 26 1.87 20.56 6.77
N ALA A 27 2.60 21.40 7.51
CA ALA A 27 3.93 21.06 8.00
C ALA A 27 3.80 20.11 9.20
N CYS A 28 3.91 18.80 8.97
CA CYS A 28 4.12 17.85 10.06
C CYS A 28 5.60 17.90 10.47
N GLN A 29 5.85 18.44 11.67
CA GLN A 29 7.17 18.41 12.32
C GLN A 29 7.63 16.96 12.54
N PRO A 30 8.93 16.68 12.41
CA PRO A 30 9.49 15.38 12.76
C PRO A 30 9.49 15.21 14.29
N GLN A 31 8.71 14.25 14.79
CA GLN A 31 8.99 13.66 16.10
C GLN A 31 10.30 12.87 15.98
N GLY A 32 11.34 13.40 16.63
CA GLY A 32 12.64 12.75 16.70
C GLY A 32 12.56 11.46 17.50
N THR A 33 12.71 10.34 16.80
CA THR A 33 13.09 9.06 17.42
C THR A 33 14.31 8.52 16.69
N ALA A 34 15.47 8.76 17.27
CA ALA A 34 16.68 7.96 17.13
C ALA A 34 17.70 8.48 18.14
N ARG A 35 18.50 7.68 18.83
CA ARG A 35 18.63 6.22 18.97
C ARG A 35 19.65 6.08 20.10
N SER A 36 19.39 5.22 21.07
CA SER A 36 20.45 4.74 21.96
C SER A 36 21.27 3.71 21.19
N ASP A 37 22.35 4.17 20.54
CA ASP A 37 23.36 3.28 19.96
C ASP A 37 24.41 2.96 21.03
N ALA A 38 24.32 1.75 21.56
CA ALA A 38 25.37 1.11 22.34
C ALA A 38 26.02 0.02 21.47
N ALA A 39 27.28 0.22 21.06
CA ALA A 39 28.26 -0.84 20.84
C ALA A 39 29.69 -0.28 20.64
N ALA A 40 30.45 -0.33 21.75
CA ALA A 40 31.85 -0.73 21.91
C ALA A 40 32.93 -0.29 20.89
N ARG A 41 33.99 0.35 21.44
CA ARG A 41 35.41 -0.04 21.26
C ARG A 41 36.32 0.60 22.34
N SER A 42 36.87 -0.30 23.17
CA SER A 42 38.12 -0.36 23.94
C SER A 42 38.88 0.87 24.46
N ALA A 43 39.13 0.78 25.78
CA ALA A 43 40.38 0.95 26.55
C ALA A 43 41.12 2.31 26.55
N ASP A 44 41.15 2.99 27.71
CA ASP A 44 42.31 3.03 28.61
C ASP A 44 42.03 3.93 29.83
N GLY A 45 42.69 3.64 30.97
CA GLY A 45 42.99 4.67 31.98
C GLY A 45 42.26 4.59 33.33
N SER A 46 42.83 3.80 34.24
CA SER A 46 43.05 4.06 35.67
C SER A 46 42.18 5.09 36.43
N SER A 47 41.50 4.65 37.49
CA SER A 47 41.80 5.06 38.89
C SER A 47 40.83 4.46 39.93
N ALA A 48 41.41 3.65 40.81
CA ALA A 48 41.21 3.53 42.26
C ALA A 48 39.80 3.48 42.92
N SER A 49 39.64 2.38 43.69
CA SER A 49 39.11 2.29 45.06
C SER A 49 37.60 2.42 45.31
N SER A 50 36.94 1.31 45.62
CA SER A 50 36.75 0.87 47.02
C SER A 50 35.93 -0.43 47.08
N SER A 51 36.46 -1.47 47.71
CA SER A 51 35.68 -2.64 48.18
C SER A 51 34.84 -2.24 49.41
N PRO A 52 33.78 -3.00 49.72
CA PRO A 52 33.99 -4.11 50.63
C PRO A 52 33.34 -5.43 50.19
N SER A 53 34.05 -6.51 50.49
CA SER A 53 33.59 -7.88 50.42
C SER A 53 32.58 -8.18 51.55
N ALA A 54 31.53 -8.94 51.24
CA ALA A 54 30.82 -9.78 52.20
C ALA A 54 30.25 -11.02 51.50
N THR A 55 31.00 -12.11 51.68
CA THR A 55 30.59 -13.48 52.02
C THR A 55 29.49 -14.21 51.23
N ALA A 56 29.94 -15.34 50.68
CA ALA A 56 29.25 -16.47 50.06
C ALA A 56 27.89 -16.88 50.65
N ASN A 57 27.01 -17.36 49.76
CA ASN A 57 26.35 -18.65 49.98
C ASN A 57 26.04 -19.38 48.67
N ALA A 58 26.19 -20.70 48.74
CA ALA A 58 26.17 -21.66 47.66
C ALA A 58 24.77 -21.94 47.10
N GLY A 59 24.74 -22.45 45.86
CA GLY A 59 23.69 -23.35 45.38
C GLY A 59 22.59 -22.73 44.53
N ALA A 60 22.79 -22.70 43.21
CA ALA A 60 21.68 -22.76 42.26
C ALA A 60 22.15 -23.42 40.96
N THR A 61 21.79 -24.69 40.84
CA THR A 61 21.54 -25.47 39.62
C THR A 61 21.70 -24.75 38.29
N ALA A 62 22.59 -25.28 37.45
CA ALA A 62 22.65 -24.99 36.02
C ALA A 62 21.27 -25.23 35.39
N ALA A 63 20.62 -24.17 34.93
CA ALA A 63 19.43 -24.27 34.10
C ALA A 63 19.86 -24.79 32.71
N PRO A 64 19.14 -25.77 32.13
CA PRO A 64 19.42 -26.20 30.77
C PRO A 64 19.12 -25.03 29.82
N SER A 65 20.13 -24.64 29.03
CA SER A 65 19.96 -23.78 27.88
C SER A 65 18.91 -24.38 26.96
N ALA A 66 17.69 -23.84 27.01
CA ALA A 66 16.70 -24.07 25.98
C ALA A 66 17.26 -23.45 24.70
N ALA A 67 17.80 -24.30 23.84
CA ALA A 67 17.98 -23.96 22.44
C ALA A 67 16.62 -23.47 21.93
N ALA A 68 16.52 -22.17 21.66
CA ALA A 68 15.41 -21.62 20.91
C ALA A 68 15.47 -22.28 19.53
N GLY A 69 14.72 -23.38 19.39
CA GLY A 69 14.48 -24.01 18.11
C GLY A 69 13.97 -22.93 17.19
N ALA A 70 14.64 -22.77 16.05
CA ALA A 70 14.19 -21.93 14.97
C ALA A 70 12.68 -22.17 14.79
N ALA A 71 11.89 -21.12 14.97
CA ALA A 71 10.48 -21.15 14.62
C ALA A 71 10.41 -21.57 13.16
N GLY A 72 10.07 -22.83 12.91
CA GLY A 72 9.84 -23.34 11.57
C GLY A 72 8.84 -22.40 10.92
N ALA A 73 9.21 -21.83 9.78
CA ALA A 73 8.30 -21.08 8.94
C ALA A 73 7.03 -21.92 8.81
N ALA A 74 5.92 -21.43 9.39
CA ALA A 74 4.63 -22.07 9.22
C ALA A 74 4.44 -22.21 7.70
N ALA A 75 4.21 -23.45 7.24
CA ALA A 75 3.92 -23.68 5.84
C ALA A 75 2.79 -22.72 5.44
N ASP A 76 3.07 -21.85 4.48
CA ASP A 76 2.08 -20.91 3.97
C ASP A 76 0.85 -21.73 3.60
N GLY A 77 -0.26 -21.48 4.30
CA GLY A 77 -1.53 -22.11 3.98
C GLY A 77 -1.91 -21.85 2.52
N PRO A 78 -2.91 -22.57 1.98
CA PRO A 78 -3.40 -22.28 0.65
C PRO A 78 -3.75 -20.79 0.52
N PRO A 79 -3.53 -20.18 -0.66
CA PRO A 79 -3.90 -18.80 -0.90
C PRO A 79 -5.34 -18.52 -0.47
N TYR A 80 -5.57 -17.33 0.08
CA TYR A 80 -6.91 -16.86 0.42
C TYR A 80 -7.14 -15.44 -0.10
N CYS A 81 -8.06 -15.30 -1.05
CA CYS A 81 -8.38 -14.06 -1.73
C CYS A 81 -9.83 -13.59 -1.49
N GLY A 82 -10.54 -14.30 -0.60
CA GLY A 82 -11.91 -14.00 -0.23
C GLY A 82 -12.06 -12.93 0.84
N ALA A 83 -13.28 -12.82 1.34
CA ALA A 83 -13.68 -11.75 2.25
C ALA A 83 -12.86 -11.70 3.56
N SER A 84 -12.60 -10.49 4.02
CA SER A 84 -12.05 -10.20 5.34
C SER A 84 -12.73 -8.95 5.90
N ARG A 85 -12.32 -8.47 7.08
CA ARG A 85 -12.90 -7.27 7.71
C ARG A 85 -13.01 -6.07 6.76
N TYR A 86 -12.02 -5.88 5.88
CA TYR A 86 -11.94 -4.71 5.01
C TYR A 86 -11.92 -5.03 3.51
N VAL A 87 -11.99 -6.30 3.15
CA VAL A 87 -11.88 -6.74 1.74
C VAL A 87 -13.07 -7.64 1.42
N GLU A 88 -13.75 -7.38 0.31
CA GLU A 88 -14.81 -8.26 -0.21
C GLU A 88 -14.19 -9.37 -1.08
N GLU A 89 -13.30 -9.01 -1.98
CA GLU A 89 -12.62 -9.91 -2.92
C GLU A 89 -11.28 -9.33 -3.35
N ILE A 90 -10.31 -10.20 -3.60
CA ILE A 90 -9.05 -9.89 -4.27
C ILE A 90 -9.00 -10.70 -5.57
N THR A 91 -8.79 -10.00 -6.68
CA THR A 91 -8.48 -10.63 -7.97
C THR A 91 -7.10 -10.19 -8.45
N VAL A 92 -6.49 -11.01 -9.30
CA VAL A 92 -5.15 -10.73 -9.83
C VAL A 92 -5.18 -10.83 -11.32
N GLN A 93 -4.74 -9.77 -11.99
CA GLN A 93 -4.37 -9.81 -13.39
C GLN A 93 -2.86 -10.01 -13.48
N ARG A 94 -2.41 -11.06 -14.16
CA ARG A 94 -0.99 -11.37 -14.33
C ARG A 94 -0.61 -11.41 -15.80
N TRP A 95 0.48 -10.74 -16.14
CA TRP A 95 1.06 -10.69 -17.47
C TRP A 95 2.09 -11.81 -17.66
N SER A 96 2.34 -12.14 -18.93
CA SER A 96 3.29 -13.19 -19.32
C SER A 96 4.74 -12.94 -18.87
N ASN A 97 5.13 -11.67 -18.66
CA ASN A 97 6.45 -11.28 -18.15
C ASN A 97 6.59 -11.40 -16.62
N GLY A 98 5.51 -11.78 -15.92
CA GLY A 98 5.49 -11.97 -14.47
C GLY A 98 4.94 -10.77 -13.69
N ASP A 99 4.77 -9.61 -14.33
CA ASP A 99 4.12 -8.46 -13.72
C ASP A 99 2.66 -8.77 -13.38
N PHE A 100 2.13 -8.10 -12.36
CA PHE A 100 0.77 -8.31 -11.90
C PHE A 100 0.14 -7.06 -11.30
N ARG A 101 -1.18 -6.97 -11.48
CA ARG A 101 -2.07 -6.02 -10.82
C ARG A 101 -2.95 -6.79 -9.84
N VAL A 102 -3.05 -6.28 -8.63
CA VAL A 102 -4.01 -6.73 -7.63
C VAL A 102 -5.16 -5.76 -7.65
N SER A 103 -6.37 -6.28 -7.84
CA SER A 103 -7.59 -5.49 -7.74
C SER A 103 -8.34 -5.95 -6.50
N LEU A 104 -8.29 -5.12 -5.47
CA LEU A 104 -8.89 -5.36 -4.16
C LEU A 104 -10.21 -4.59 -4.08
N ARG A 105 -11.32 -5.27 -3.83
CA ARG A 105 -12.61 -4.60 -3.60
C ARG A 105 -12.77 -4.28 -2.12
N PRO A 106 -12.69 -3.01 -1.70
CA PRO A 106 -12.84 -2.65 -0.30
C PRO A 106 -14.31 -2.81 0.13
N THR A 107 -14.51 -3.24 1.37
CA THR A 107 -15.84 -3.15 2.00
C THR A 107 -16.24 -1.68 2.25
N SER A 108 -17.51 -1.42 2.53
CA SER A 108 -17.96 -0.10 3.01
C SER A 108 -17.20 0.35 4.27
N ASP A 109 -16.96 -0.56 5.20
CA ASP A 109 -16.24 -0.27 6.45
C ASP A 109 -14.78 0.15 6.20
N ALA A 110 -14.14 -0.43 5.18
CA ALA A 110 -12.80 -0.03 4.76
C ALA A 110 -12.80 1.40 4.22
N ARG A 111 -13.71 1.72 3.29
CA ARG A 111 -13.80 3.08 2.71
C ARG A 111 -14.04 4.16 3.78
N HIS A 112 -14.77 3.82 4.84
CA HIS A 112 -15.12 4.71 5.94
C HIS A 112 -14.26 4.48 7.20
N ALA A 113 -13.11 3.81 7.08
CA ALA A 113 -12.27 3.53 8.22
C ALA A 113 -11.81 4.82 8.92
N ASN A 114 -12.05 4.89 10.24
CA ASN A 114 -11.57 6.01 11.07
C ASN A 114 -10.05 5.99 11.21
N ASP A 115 -9.45 4.78 11.29
CA ASP A 115 -8.01 4.58 11.21
C ASP A 115 -7.63 3.98 9.86
N ARG A 116 -7.25 4.87 8.93
CA ARG A 116 -6.82 4.51 7.58
C ARG A 116 -5.53 3.69 7.56
N ASN A 117 -4.63 3.87 8.55
CA ASN A 117 -3.39 3.10 8.60
C ASN A 117 -3.67 1.66 9.07
N GLU A 118 -4.56 1.48 10.05
CA GLU A 118 -5.05 0.15 10.46
C GLU A 118 -5.73 -0.55 9.29
N ALA A 119 -6.64 0.14 8.58
CA ALA A 119 -7.32 -0.43 7.42
C ALA A 119 -6.33 -0.86 6.32
N THR A 120 -5.38 0.01 5.98
CA THR A 120 -4.29 -0.30 5.05
C THR A 120 -3.50 -1.54 5.48
N ALA A 121 -3.14 -1.65 6.77
CA ALA A 121 -2.37 -2.78 7.28
C ALA A 121 -3.15 -4.10 7.18
N VAL A 122 -4.43 -4.10 7.52
CA VAL A 122 -5.29 -5.30 7.42
C VAL A 122 -5.51 -5.71 5.96
N MET A 123 -5.77 -4.75 5.07
CA MET A 123 -5.88 -5.00 3.64
C MET A 123 -4.57 -5.55 3.05
N TRP A 124 -3.42 -5.01 3.46
CA TRP A 124 -2.11 -5.51 3.06
C TRP A 124 -1.88 -6.97 3.50
N GLN A 125 -2.26 -7.33 4.72
CA GLN A 125 -2.20 -8.74 5.16
C GLN A 125 -3.16 -9.64 4.37
N ALA A 126 -4.30 -9.14 3.91
CA ALA A 126 -5.16 -9.90 3.00
C ALA A 126 -4.48 -10.15 1.64
N ILE A 127 -3.81 -9.14 1.07
CA ILE A 127 -3.02 -9.29 -0.16
C ILE A 127 -1.91 -10.34 0.03
N ARG A 128 -1.15 -10.27 1.13
CA ARG A 128 -0.07 -11.25 1.41
C ARG A 128 -0.58 -12.68 1.57
N ARG A 129 -1.78 -12.88 2.13
CA ARG A 129 -2.42 -14.21 2.19
C ARG A 129 -2.94 -14.69 0.84
N CYS A 130 -3.32 -13.78 -0.05
CA CYS A 130 -3.76 -14.11 -1.40
C CYS A 130 -2.57 -14.41 -2.34
N LEU A 131 -1.47 -13.68 -2.20
CA LEU A 131 -0.30 -13.78 -3.08
C LEU A 131 0.84 -14.58 -2.45
N THR A 132 0.66 -15.90 -2.34
CA THR A 132 1.68 -16.75 -1.71
C THR A 132 2.73 -17.24 -2.71
N PRO A 133 3.91 -17.69 -2.23
CA PRO A 133 4.90 -18.38 -3.08
C PRO A 133 4.33 -19.60 -3.80
N SER A 134 3.43 -20.35 -3.15
CA SER A 134 2.76 -21.51 -3.77
C SER A 134 1.86 -21.15 -4.96
N ALA A 135 1.33 -19.92 -4.99
CA ALA A 135 0.61 -19.36 -6.14
C ALA A 135 1.54 -18.70 -7.18
N GLY A 136 2.86 -18.82 -6.99
CA GLY A 136 3.88 -18.28 -7.89
C GLY A 136 4.10 -16.77 -7.75
N PHE A 137 3.82 -16.19 -6.58
CA PHE A 137 4.13 -14.80 -6.24
C PHE A 137 5.28 -14.74 -5.22
N THR A 138 6.36 -14.06 -5.58
CA THR A 138 7.57 -13.93 -4.76
C THR A 138 8.03 -12.48 -4.73
N GLY A 139 8.83 -12.09 -3.72
CA GLY A 139 9.39 -10.74 -3.65
C GLY A 139 8.48 -9.70 -2.97
N LEU A 140 7.39 -10.13 -2.33
CA LEU A 140 6.48 -9.26 -1.57
C LEU A 140 7.08 -8.71 -0.27
N ASP A 141 8.20 -9.27 0.18
CA ASP A 141 8.95 -8.72 1.33
C ASP A 141 10.05 -7.72 0.89
N GLY A 142 10.16 -7.48 -0.42
CA GLY A 142 11.12 -6.56 -1.02
C GLY A 142 10.46 -5.31 -1.62
N PRO A 143 11.14 -4.64 -2.58
CA PRO A 143 10.68 -3.37 -3.14
C PRO A 143 9.30 -3.42 -3.81
N VAL A 144 8.95 -4.55 -4.43
CA VAL A 144 7.61 -4.74 -5.01
C VAL A 144 6.55 -4.65 -3.92
N GLY A 145 6.77 -5.32 -2.78
CA GLY A 145 5.84 -5.25 -1.66
C GLY A 145 5.72 -3.85 -1.07
N GLY A 146 6.84 -3.14 -0.93
CA GLY A 146 6.87 -1.74 -0.49
C GLY A 146 6.03 -0.85 -1.41
N SER A 147 6.24 -0.96 -2.73
CA SER A 147 5.48 -0.20 -3.72
C SER A 147 3.98 -0.50 -3.68
N LEU A 148 3.58 -1.78 -3.58
CA LEU A 148 2.17 -2.15 -3.48
C LEU A 148 1.51 -1.60 -2.20
N GLN A 149 2.24 -1.62 -1.08
CA GLN A 149 1.75 -1.07 0.18
C GLN A 149 1.57 0.46 0.12
N ASP A 150 2.50 1.16 -0.54
CA ASP A 150 2.41 2.61 -0.74
C ASP A 150 1.22 2.99 -1.63
N GLN A 151 1.00 2.26 -2.72
CA GLN A 151 -0.16 2.44 -3.59
C GLN A 151 -1.47 2.20 -2.83
N LEU A 152 -1.53 1.11 -2.05
CA LEU A 152 -2.70 0.79 -1.23
C LEU A 152 -3.01 1.88 -0.20
N ARG A 153 -1.97 2.45 0.43
CA ARG A 153 -2.13 3.57 1.37
C ARG A 153 -2.70 4.81 0.69
N CYS A 154 -2.26 5.09 -0.54
CA CYS A 154 -2.84 6.19 -1.31
C CYS A 154 -4.33 5.94 -1.60
N HIS A 155 -4.68 4.74 -2.04
CA HIS A 155 -6.07 4.37 -2.30
C HIS A 155 -6.94 4.54 -1.07
N GLU A 156 -6.47 4.05 0.07
CA GLU A 156 -7.17 4.20 1.34
C GLU A 156 -7.27 5.67 1.76
N TYR A 157 -6.24 6.50 1.51
CA TYR A 157 -6.30 7.94 1.81
C TYR A 157 -7.33 8.69 0.95
N LEU A 158 -7.55 8.23 -0.28
CA LEU A 158 -8.50 8.83 -1.24
C LEU A 158 -9.82 8.06 -1.35
N ALA A 159 -10.09 7.10 -0.47
CA ALA A 159 -11.18 6.13 -0.59
C ALA A 159 -12.59 6.73 -0.69
N LEU A 160 -12.77 7.98 -0.24
CA LEU A 160 -14.03 8.73 -0.26
C LEU A 160 -13.99 9.96 -1.17
N VAL A 161 -12.89 10.20 -1.88
CA VAL A 161 -12.83 11.30 -2.84
C VAL A 161 -13.79 10.94 -3.99
N PRO A 162 -14.75 11.82 -4.35
CA PRO A 162 -15.69 11.52 -5.42
C PRO A 162 -14.98 11.54 -6.77
N ALA A 163 -15.42 10.68 -7.70
CA ALA A 163 -14.93 10.71 -9.07
C ALA A 163 -15.31 12.03 -9.78
N SER A 164 -14.60 12.36 -10.86
CA SER A 164 -14.98 13.49 -11.71
C SER A 164 -16.38 13.27 -12.29
N GLY A 165 -17.32 14.16 -12.00
CA GLY A 165 -18.75 13.98 -12.33
C GLY A 165 -19.64 13.52 -11.16
N GLY A 166 -19.06 13.28 -9.98
CA GLY A 166 -19.80 13.09 -8.72
C GLY A 166 -20.47 11.74 -8.53
N GLN A 167 -20.28 10.79 -9.45
CA GLN A 167 -20.76 9.42 -9.33
C GLN A 167 -19.58 8.48 -9.02
N GLY A 168 -19.66 7.74 -7.91
CA GLY A 168 -18.62 6.80 -7.50
C GLY A 168 -17.37 7.46 -6.88
N TYR A 169 -16.31 6.67 -6.76
CA TYR A 169 -15.06 7.06 -6.09
C TYR A 169 -13.97 7.38 -7.11
N ALA A 170 -13.12 8.37 -6.81
CA ALA A 170 -11.97 8.73 -7.64
C ALA A 170 -10.96 7.58 -7.76
N THR A 171 -10.90 6.69 -6.77
CA THR A 171 -10.11 5.46 -6.77
C THR A 171 -10.78 4.31 -7.53
N GLY A 172 -12.03 4.48 -7.97
CA GLY A 172 -12.83 3.41 -8.56
C GLY A 172 -13.49 2.50 -7.52
N GLU A 173 -14.18 1.47 -8.01
CA GLU A 173 -14.84 0.46 -7.18
C GLU A 173 -13.83 -0.51 -6.52
N THR A 174 -12.63 -0.63 -7.07
CA THR A 174 -11.51 -1.41 -6.55
C THR A 174 -10.31 -0.53 -6.24
N PHE A 175 -9.49 -0.96 -5.29
CA PHE A 175 -8.14 -0.46 -5.08
C PHE A 175 -7.19 -1.32 -5.91
N ASP A 176 -6.75 -0.74 -7.02
CA ASP A 176 -5.87 -1.37 -7.98
C ASP A 176 -4.41 -1.01 -7.64
N VAL A 177 -3.57 -2.02 -7.38
CA VAL A 177 -2.15 -1.86 -7.07
C VAL A 177 -1.28 -2.74 -7.95
N GLU A 178 -0.18 -2.18 -8.46
CA GLU A 178 0.54 -2.71 -9.62
C GLU A 178 2.03 -2.95 -9.32
N SER A 179 2.55 -4.12 -9.71
CA SER A 179 3.89 -4.58 -9.33
C SER A 179 5.04 -3.83 -10.01
N TRP A 180 4.77 -3.15 -11.12
CA TRP A 180 5.76 -2.46 -11.96
C TRP A 180 5.90 -0.97 -11.64
N ARG A 181 5.19 -0.46 -10.62
CA ARG A 181 5.26 0.94 -10.24
C ARG A 181 6.43 1.20 -9.30
N PRO A 182 7.13 2.34 -9.45
CA PRO A 182 8.19 2.71 -8.52
C PRO A 182 7.61 2.99 -7.12
N GLU A 183 8.40 2.73 -6.09
CA GLU A 183 8.08 3.16 -4.72
C GLU A 183 7.88 4.69 -4.68
N ALA A 184 6.90 5.16 -3.90
CA ALA A 184 6.72 6.60 -3.71
C ALA A 184 7.81 7.14 -2.78
N GLY A 185 8.79 7.84 -3.36
CA GLY A 185 9.73 8.63 -2.57
C GLY A 185 9.04 9.79 -1.84
N ARG A 186 9.70 10.31 -0.77
CA ARG A 186 9.19 11.40 0.09
C ARG A 186 8.76 12.69 -0.65
N SER A 187 9.25 12.90 -1.88
CA SER A 187 8.94 14.06 -2.73
C SER A 187 8.04 13.73 -3.92
N ARG A 188 7.72 12.46 -4.14
CA ARG A 188 6.82 11.97 -5.20
C ARG A 188 5.55 11.48 -4.53
N TRP A 189 4.79 12.41 -3.96
CA TRP A 189 3.41 12.08 -3.58
C TRP A 189 2.65 11.77 -4.86
N PHE A 190 2.03 10.60 -4.90
CA PHE A 190 1.31 10.08 -6.05
C PHE A 190 0.30 11.10 -6.58
N SER A 191 0.23 11.22 -7.90
CA SER A 191 -0.80 11.99 -8.61
C SER A 191 -2.21 11.49 -8.24
N THR A 192 -3.24 12.13 -8.80
CA THR A 192 -4.67 11.84 -8.60
C THR A 192 -5.16 10.43 -8.99
N LYS A 193 -4.27 9.45 -9.17
CA LYS A 193 -4.58 8.03 -9.40
C LYS A 193 -3.56 7.09 -8.73
N CYS A 194 -3.09 7.44 -7.53
CA CYS A 194 -2.28 6.56 -6.68
C CYS A 194 -1.05 5.86 -7.28
N GLY A 195 -0.44 6.48 -8.30
CA GLY A 195 0.73 5.92 -8.98
C GLY A 195 0.41 5.09 -10.21
N ASN A 196 -0.85 4.79 -10.44
CA ASN A 196 -1.33 3.95 -11.55
C ASN A 196 -1.23 4.68 -12.91
N THR A 197 -0.88 5.97 -12.91
CA THR A 197 -0.50 6.71 -14.14
C THR A 197 1.01 6.92 -14.32
N LEU A 198 1.87 6.49 -13.39
CA LEU A 198 3.32 6.75 -13.40
C LEU A 198 4.16 5.73 -14.22
N GLY A 199 3.53 4.98 -15.09
CA GLY A 199 4.00 3.74 -15.70
C GLY A 199 2.95 3.24 -16.67
N THR A 200 3.37 2.37 -17.58
CA THR A 200 2.51 1.81 -18.63
C THR A 200 2.19 0.38 -18.27
N ASP A 201 0.95 -0.04 -18.51
CA ASP A 201 0.57 -1.44 -18.41
C ASP A 201 1.56 -2.31 -19.22
N PRO A 202 2.01 -3.44 -18.67
CA PRO A 202 2.91 -4.33 -19.39
C PRO A 202 2.27 -4.78 -20.71
N SER A 203 3.08 -4.92 -21.74
CA SER A 203 2.62 -5.44 -23.03
C SER A 203 2.43 -6.96 -22.99
N GLY A 204 1.69 -7.47 -23.96
CA GLY A 204 1.48 -8.91 -24.13
C GLY A 204 0.19 -9.42 -23.47
N THR A 205 0.07 -10.75 -23.41
CA THR A 205 -1.12 -11.40 -22.87
C THR A 205 -1.14 -11.33 -21.35
N SER A 206 -2.34 -11.13 -20.81
CA SER A 206 -2.60 -11.19 -19.38
C SER A 206 -3.80 -12.11 -19.11
N ARG A 207 -3.89 -12.60 -17.87
CA ARG A 207 -5.03 -13.38 -17.39
C ARG A 207 -5.50 -12.84 -16.04
N THR A 208 -6.80 -12.78 -15.84
CA THR A 208 -7.42 -12.40 -14.56
C THR A 208 -7.94 -13.66 -13.87
N PHE A 209 -7.59 -13.84 -12.60
CA PHE A 209 -7.95 -15.02 -11.81
C PHE A 209 -7.88 -14.70 -10.31
N ARG A 210 -8.37 -15.62 -9.48
CA ARG A 210 -8.08 -15.62 -8.04
C ARG A 210 -7.05 -16.71 -7.72
N PRO A 211 -5.94 -16.37 -7.04
CA PRO A 211 -4.94 -17.34 -6.60
C PRO A 211 -5.47 -18.51 -5.75
N ASP A 212 -6.62 -18.33 -5.07
CA ASP A 212 -7.28 -19.37 -4.27
C ASP A 212 -8.13 -20.35 -5.10
N GLY A 213 -8.15 -20.21 -6.43
CA GLY A 213 -8.85 -21.11 -7.35
C GLY A 213 -10.37 -20.89 -7.45
N VAL A 214 -10.92 -19.93 -6.70
CA VAL A 214 -12.33 -19.55 -6.79
C VAL A 214 -12.55 -18.66 -8.01
N GLN A 215 -13.71 -18.78 -8.67
CA GLN A 215 -14.04 -17.90 -9.79
C GLN A 215 -14.24 -16.46 -9.30
N PRO A 216 -13.63 -15.45 -9.95
CA PRO A 216 -13.91 -14.04 -9.67
C PRO A 216 -15.41 -13.76 -9.73
N GLN A 217 -15.96 -13.14 -8.69
CA GLN A 217 -17.39 -12.83 -8.63
C GLN A 217 -17.76 -11.62 -9.48
N GLN A 218 -16.81 -10.74 -9.76
CA GLN A 218 -17.03 -9.52 -10.53
C GLN A 218 -15.93 -9.29 -11.56
N THR A 219 -16.31 -8.70 -12.69
CA THR A 219 -15.37 -8.18 -13.66
C THR A 219 -14.74 -6.91 -13.09
N VAL A 220 -13.40 -6.86 -13.06
CA VAL A 220 -12.68 -5.67 -12.62
C VAL A 220 -12.77 -4.62 -13.73
N THR A 221 -13.70 -3.68 -13.61
CA THR A 221 -13.62 -2.39 -14.31
C THR A 221 -12.59 -1.56 -13.54
N GLY A 222 -11.32 -1.72 -13.89
CA GLY A 222 -10.22 -1.05 -13.19
C GLY A 222 -10.33 0.47 -13.27
N GLU A 223 -9.53 1.18 -12.48
CA GLU A 223 -9.49 2.67 -12.43
C GLU A 223 -9.03 3.36 -13.75
N HIS A 224 -8.71 2.55 -14.77
CA HIS A 224 -8.17 2.95 -16.06
C HIS A 224 -9.25 3.15 -17.13
N GLU A 225 -10.52 2.93 -16.81
CA GLU A 225 -11.66 3.17 -17.71
C GLU A 225 -12.16 4.62 -17.68
#